data_AF-A0A1H0Q1V4-F1
#
_entry.id   AF-A0A1H0Q1V4-F1
#
_cell.length_a   1.000
_cell.length_b   1.000
_cell.length_c   1.000
_cell.angle_alpha   90.00
_cell.angle_beta   90.00
_cell.angle_gamma   90.00
#
_symmetry.space_group_name_H-M   'P 1'
#
loop_
_entity.id
_entity.type
_entity.pdbx_description
1 polymer ?
#
loop_
_entity_poly.entity_id
_entity_poly.type
_entity_poly.pdbx_seq_one_letter_code
_entity_poly.pdbx_strand_id
1 'polypeptide(L)'
;MKWIKHRLEYSLKKWQSIYITYKILFIIAMLSFGLIIFSVFNPDLKNVDNLVAIRTIFSSIIGFLLENCSQNKTNCNEKVMFFRNLVVGIISITITIVIMVGYIYIVDIDNASMLLLKNILFSCIGFLISASKNCGK
;
A
#
# COMPACT_ATOMS: atom_id res chain seq x y z
N MET A 1 16.41 14.38 -18.89
CA MET A 1 15.44 15.12 -18.02
C MET A 1 14.05 15.34 -18.66
N LYS A 2 13.93 15.72 -19.95
CA LYS A 2 12.62 15.89 -20.65
C LYS A 2 11.70 14.65 -20.63
N TRP A 3 12.29 13.45 -20.72
CA TRP A 3 11.53 12.19 -20.75
C TRP A 3 10.81 11.87 -19.43
N ILE A 4 11.45 12.22 -18.29
CA ILE A 4 10.88 12.03 -16.95
C ILE A 4 9.68 12.97 -16.76
N LYS A 5 9.81 14.23 -17.21
CA LYS A 5 8.75 15.24 -17.10
C LYS A 5 7.49 14.82 -17.86
N HIS A 6 7.66 14.32 -19.09
CA HIS A 6 6.55 13.82 -19.90
C HIS A 6 5.86 12.59 -19.27
N ARG A 7 6.63 11.70 -18.64
CA ARG A 7 6.08 10.51 -17.94
C ARG A 7 5.33 10.89 -16.67
N LEU A 8 5.81 11.91 -15.95
CA LEU A 8 5.17 12.47 -14.76
C LEU A 8 3.85 13.15 -15.11
N GLU A 9 3.83 13.98 -16.15
CA GLU A 9 2.62 14.65 -16.65
C GLU A 9 1.57 13.65 -17.12
N TYR A 10 1.99 12.56 -17.78
CA TYR A 10 1.09 11.49 -18.19
C TYR A 10 0.49 10.73 -16.99
N SER A 11 1.31 10.42 -15.98
CA SER A 11 0.83 9.81 -14.73
C SER A 11 -0.11 10.74 -13.96
N LEU A 12 0.16 12.05 -13.94
CA LEU A 12 -0.71 13.06 -13.31
C LEU A 12 -2.07 13.17 -14.04
N LYS A 13 -2.08 13.17 -15.38
CA LYS A 13 -3.34 13.13 -16.16
C LYS A 13 -4.14 11.85 -15.92
N LYS A 14 -3.46 10.69 -15.82
CA LYS A 14 -4.11 9.43 -15.42
C LYS A 14 -4.67 9.52 -14.00
N TRP A 15 -3.96 10.14 -13.07
CA TRP A 15 -4.42 10.34 -11.69
C TRP A 15 -5.67 11.25 -11.63
N GLN A 16 -5.71 12.32 -12.44
CA GLN A 16 -6.89 13.18 -12.54
C GLN A 16 -8.14 12.43 -13.03
N SER A 17 -7.98 11.45 -13.91
CA SER A 17 -9.07 10.60 -14.45
C SER A 17 -9.62 9.57 -13.47
N ILE A 18 -9.03 9.39 -12.29
CA ILE A 18 -9.51 8.45 -11.26
C ILE A 18 -10.64 9.09 -10.47
N TYR A 19 -11.65 8.28 -10.11
CA TYR A 19 -12.76 8.69 -9.24
C TYR A 19 -12.27 9.37 -7.96
N ILE A 20 -12.96 10.44 -7.55
CA ILE A 20 -12.58 11.24 -6.39
C ILE A 20 -12.50 10.40 -5.10
N THR A 21 -13.35 9.39 -4.95
CA THR A 21 -13.36 8.45 -3.83
C THR A 21 -12.02 7.71 -3.69
N TYR A 22 -11.45 7.23 -4.80
CA TYR A 22 -10.15 6.55 -4.77
C TYR A 22 -9.00 7.48 -4.39
N LYS A 23 -9.08 8.76 -4.77
CA LYS A 23 -8.07 9.77 -4.37
C LYS A 23 -8.11 10.02 -2.86
N ILE A 24 -9.31 10.18 -2.30
CA ILE A 24 -9.49 10.38 -0.86
C ILE A 24 -8.99 9.16 -0.08
N LEU A 25 -9.40 7.94 -0.49
CA LEU A 25 -8.94 6.70 0.13
C LEU A 25 -7.41 6.56 0.06
N PHE A 26 -6.79 6.93 -1.06
CA PHE A 26 -5.34 6.89 -1.20
C PHE A 26 -4.64 7.88 -0.25
N ILE A 27 -5.16 9.10 -0.10
CA ILE A 27 -4.61 10.09 0.82
C ILE A 27 -4.71 9.59 2.27
N ILE A 28 -5.87 9.06 2.67
CA ILE A 28 -6.08 8.48 4.01
C ILE A 28 -5.11 7.32 4.24
N ALA A 29 -4.95 6.43 3.25
CA ALA A 29 -4.01 5.32 3.33
C ALA A 29 -2.57 5.80 3.54
N MET A 30 -2.12 6.82 2.80
CA MET A 30 -0.75 7.36 2.93
C MET A 30 -0.50 8.03 4.29
N LEU A 31 -1.48 8.77 4.81
CA LEU A 31 -1.39 9.37 6.16
C LEU A 31 -1.34 8.29 7.25
N SER A 32 -2.24 7.31 7.20
CA SER A 32 -2.25 6.19 8.13
C SER A 32 -0.97 5.37 8.04
N PHE A 33 -0.46 5.14 6.82
CA PHE A 33 0.77 4.40 6.59
C PHE A 33 1.99 5.10 7.23
N GLY A 34 2.11 6.42 7.06
CA GLY A 34 3.18 7.19 7.70
C GLY A 34 3.17 7.07 9.23
N LEU A 35 1.99 7.15 9.85
CA LEU A 35 1.83 6.97 11.30
C LEU A 35 2.16 5.56 11.76
N ILE A 36 1.78 4.53 10.99
CA ILE A 36 2.12 3.14 11.30
C ILE A 36 3.64 2.94 11.23
N ILE A 37 4.32 3.43 10.19
CA ILE A 37 5.78 3.36 10.08
C ILE A 37 6.44 4.06 11.28
N PHE A 38 5.98 5.27 11.62
CA PHE A 38 6.51 5.98 12.78
C PHE A 38 6.34 5.17 14.07
N SER A 39 5.19 4.53 14.26
CA SER A 39 4.92 3.69 15.45
C SER A 39 5.79 2.43 15.54
N VAL A 40 6.36 1.95 14.42
CA VAL A 40 7.27 0.78 14.44
C VAL A 40 8.52 1.09 15.25
N PHE A 41 9.03 2.32 15.14
CA PHE A 41 10.27 2.76 15.78
C PHE A 41 10.07 3.41 17.16
N ASN A 42 8.82 3.57 17.61
CA ASN A 42 8.47 4.21 18.88
C ASN A 42 7.73 3.21 19.79
N PRO A 43 8.43 2.49 20.67
CA PRO A 43 7.86 1.41 21.48
C PRO A 43 6.75 1.91 22.43
N ASP A 44 6.80 3.16 22.88
CA ASP A 44 5.79 3.76 23.77
C ASP A 44 4.40 3.89 23.11
N LEU A 45 4.33 3.83 21.78
CA LEU A 45 3.08 3.93 21.03
C LEU A 45 2.38 2.59 20.81
N LYS A 46 2.96 1.46 21.27
CA LYS A 46 2.52 0.08 20.97
C LYS A 46 1.02 -0.16 21.26
N ASN A 47 0.47 0.46 22.30
CA ASN A 47 -0.88 0.20 22.81
C ASN A 47 -1.79 1.43 22.91
N VAL A 48 -1.52 2.50 22.16
CA VAL A 48 -2.45 3.64 22.14
C VAL A 48 -3.69 3.25 21.33
N ASP A 49 -4.89 3.35 21.92
CA ASP A 49 -6.16 2.96 21.29
C ASP A 49 -6.38 3.63 19.92
N ASN A 50 -5.96 4.90 19.78
CA ASN A 50 -6.02 5.62 18.52
C ASN A 50 -5.18 4.96 17.41
N LEU A 51 -4.02 4.37 17.77
CA LEU A 51 -3.16 3.67 16.82
C LEU A 51 -3.79 2.34 16.37
N VAL A 52 -4.60 1.70 17.21
CA VAL A 52 -5.40 0.53 16.80
C VAL A 52 -6.39 0.94 15.72
N ALA A 53 -7.12 2.04 15.91
CA ALA A 53 -8.06 2.54 14.91
C ALA A 53 -7.37 2.88 13.57
N ILE A 54 -6.21 3.55 13.61
CA ILE A 54 -5.43 3.88 12.41
C ILE A 54 -4.99 2.61 11.66
N ARG A 55 -4.51 1.60 12.39
CA ARG A 55 -4.12 0.29 11.83
C ARG A 55 -5.29 -0.41 11.14
N THR A 56 -6.47 -0.39 11.76
CA THR A 56 -7.69 -0.97 11.18
C THR A 56 -8.11 -0.23 9.91
N ILE A 57 -8.15 1.11 9.94
CA ILE A 57 -8.47 1.93 8.75
C ILE A 57 -7.51 1.61 7.61
N PHE A 58 -6.20 1.58 7.89
CA PHE A 58 -5.20 1.24 6.89
C PHE A 58 -5.42 -0.16 6.31
N SER A 59 -5.60 -1.17 7.18
CA SER A 59 -5.83 -2.56 6.75
C SER A 59 -7.09 -2.69 5.89
N SER A 60 -8.17 -1.99 6.23
CA SER A 60 -9.42 -2.01 5.43
C SER A 60 -9.23 -1.39 4.05
N ILE A 61 -8.51 -0.26 3.95
CA ILE A 61 -8.25 0.38 2.65
C ILE A 61 -7.35 -0.51 1.78
N ILE A 62 -6.32 -1.13 2.38
CA ILE A 62 -5.47 -2.07 1.67
C ILE A 62 -6.26 -3.31 1.23
N GLY A 63 -7.08 -3.88 2.11
CA GLY A 63 -7.98 -4.99 1.78
C GLY A 63 -8.84 -4.66 0.57
N PHE A 64 -9.52 -3.51 0.58
CA PHE A 64 -10.30 -3.01 -0.56
C PHE A 64 -9.45 -2.86 -1.85
N LEU A 65 -8.23 -2.35 -1.73
CA LEU A 65 -7.30 -2.21 -2.85
C LEU A 65 -6.82 -3.55 -3.40
N LEU A 66 -6.90 -4.65 -2.65
CA LEU A 66 -6.50 -6.00 -3.07
C LEU A 66 -7.70 -6.84 -3.58
N GLU A 67 -8.87 -6.72 -2.94
CA GLU A 67 -10.03 -7.61 -3.12
C GLU A 67 -10.67 -7.55 -4.53
N ASN A 68 -10.68 -6.37 -5.18
CA ASN A 68 -11.28 -6.18 -6.51
C ASN A 68 -10.46 -6.82 -7.67
N CYS A 69 -9.63 -7.83 -7.42
CA CYS A 69 -9.03 -8.71 -8.43
C CYS A 69 -9.52 -10.17 -8.33
N SER A 70 -10.14 -10.56 -7.21
CA SER A 70 -10.60 -11.94 -7.00
C SER A 70 -11.94 -12.23 -7.68
N GLN A 71 -12.70 -11.21 -8.09
CA GLN A 71 -13.92 -11.41 -8.87
C GLN A 71 -13.53 -11.55 -10.34
N ASN A 72 -13.72 -12.75 -10.89
CA ASN A 72 -13.49 -13.21 -12.28
C ASN A 72 -14.17 -12.36 -13.41
N LYS A 73 -14.66 -11.16 -13.10
CA LYS A 73 -15.13 -10.15 -14.05
C LYS A 73 -14.14 -8.99 -14.06
N THR A 74 -12.90 -9.26 -14.45
CA THR A 74 -11.94 -8.21 -14.77
C THR A 74 -12.39 -7.54 -16.06
N ASN A 75 -13.29 -6.57 -15.94
CA ASN A 75 -13.25 -5.44 -16.85
C ASN A 75 -11.88 -4.78 -16.60
N CYS A 76 -10.88 -5.17 -17.37
CA CYS A 76 -9.57 -4.54 -17.45
C CYS A 76 -9.75 -3.10 -17.94
N ASN A 77 -10.32 -2.23 -17.13
CA ASN A 77 -10.12 -0.81 -17.32
C ASN A 77 -8.66 -0.56 -16.94
N GLU A 78 -7.77 -0.68 -17.92
CA GLU A 78 -6.31 -0.70 -17.79
C GLU A 78 -5.78 0.37 -16.83
N LYS A 79 -6.45 1.54 -16.80
CA LYS A 79 -6.05 2.69 -15.98
C LYS A 79 -6.14 2.42 -14.47
N VAL A 80 -7.25 1.83 -14.00
CA VAL A 80 -7.47 1.59 -12.57
C VAL A 80 -6.61 0.43 -12.08
N MET A 81 -6.48 -0.62 -12.90
CA MET A 81 -5.64 -1.77 -12.58
C MET A 81 -4.16 -1.39 -12.54
N PHE A 82 -3.67 -0.63 -13.53
CA PHE A 82 -2.30 -0.11 -13.52
C PHE A 82 -2.02 0.75 -12.28
N PHE A 83 -2.94 1.66 -11.93
CA PHE A 83 -2.79 2.48 -10.74
C PHE A 83 -2.73 1.64 -9.46
N ARG A 84 -3.63 0.65 -9.31
CA ARG A 84 -3.62 -0.26 -8.15
C ARG A 84 -2.32 -1.06 -8.06
N ASN A 85 -1.87 -1.67 -9.15
CA ASN A 85 -0.62 -2.42 -9.17
C ASN A 85 0.57 -1.54 -8.79
N LEU A 86 0.61 -0.30 -9.29
CA LEU A 86 1.65 0.65 -8.96
C LEU A 86 1.61 1.04 -7.48
N VAL A 87 0.43 1.34 -6.93
CA VAL A 87 0.25 1.66 -5.51
C VAL A 87 0.65 0.49 -4.61
N VAL A 88 0.15 -0.71 -4.89
CA VAL A 88 0.48 -1.93 -4.13
C VAL A 88 1.97 -2.25 -4.22
N GLY A 89 2.58 -2.05 -5.40
CA GLY A 89 4.02 -2.21 -5.61
C GLY A 89 4.85 -1.24 -4.76
N ILE A 90 4.52 0.05 -4.76
CA ILE A 90 5.21 1.07 -3.95
C ILE A 90 5.07 0.74 -2.45
N ILE A 91 3.86 0.38 -2.01
CA ILE A 91 3.61 0.02 -0.61
C ILE A 91 4.45 -1.21 -0.23
N SER A 92 4.47 -2.25 -1.06
CA SER A 92 5.26 -3.48 -0.81
C SER A 92 6.75 -3.20 -0.68
N ILE A 93 7.30 -2.39 -1.58
CA ILE A 93 8.72 -2.00 -1.54
C ILE A 93 9.00 -1.21 -0.25
N THR A 94 8.14 -0.25 0.08
CA THR A 94 8.31 0.58 1.28
C THR A 94 8.24 -0.25 2.55
N ILE A 95 7.29 -1.17 2.66
CA ILE A 95 7.20 -2.09 3.81
C ILE A 95 8.43 -2.96 3.91
N THR A 96 8.93 -3.49 2.79
CA THR A 96 10.17 -4.29 2.76
C THR A 96 11.34 -3.50 3.33
N ILE A 97 11.49 -2.23 2.92
CA ILE A 97 12.53 -1.33 3.46
C ILE A 97 12.34 -1.12 4.96
N VAL A 98 11.12 -0.83 5.43
CA VAL A 98 10.82 -0.63 6.85
C VAL A 98 11.17 -1.89 7.67
N ILE A 99 10.88 -3.09 7.15
CA ILE A 99 11.23 -4.34 7.81
C ILE A 99 12.74 -4.54 7.87
N MET A 100 13.47 -4.29 6.77
CA MET A 100 14.94 -4.35 6.75
C MET A 100 15.56 -3.39 7.75
N VAL A 101 15.07 -2.15 7.80
CA VAL A 101 15.53 -1.13 8.76
C VAL A 101 15.18 -1.55 10.19
N GLY A 102 13.95 -2.03 10.43
CA GLY A 102 13.53 -2.54 11.74
C GLY A 102 14.37 -3.72 12.25
N TYR A 103 14.86 -4.57 11.35
CA TYR A 103 15.81 -5.64 11.69
C TYR A 103 17.17 -5.09 12.16
N ILE A 104 17.70 -4.05 11.49
CA ILE A 104 18.96 -3.40 11.88
C ILE A 104 18.86 -2.74 13.26
N TYR A 105 17.72 -2.08 13.54
CA TYR A 105 17.50 -1.39 14.81
C TYR A 105 16.99 -2.30 15.95
N ILE A 106 16.90 -3.61 15.74
CA ILE A 106 16.42 -4.60 16.73
C ILE A 106 15.05 -4.19 17.30
N VAL A 107 14.13 -3.83 16.39
CA VAL A 107 12.75 -3.51 16.78
C VAL A 107 12.06 -4.77 17.34
N ASP A 108 11.32 -4.58 18.43
CA ASP A 108 10.53 -5.63 19.08
C ASP A 108 9.62 -6.38 18.09
N ILE A 109 9.75 -7.70 18.07
CA ILE A 109 8.99 -8.61 17.21
C ILE A 109 7.50 -8.58 17.56
N ASP A 110 7.16 -8.30 18.82
CA ASP A 110 5.79 -8.21 19.34
C ASP A 110 5.12 -6.86 19.04
N ASN A 111 5.79 -5.95 18.34
CA ASN A 111 5.16 -4.70 17.90
C ASN A 111 4.03 -5.00 16.91
N ALA A 112 2.80 -4.72 17.32
CA ALA A 112 1.62 -5.03 16.55
C ALA A 112 1.50 -4.21 15.24
N SER A 113 2.16 -3.05 15.14
CA SER A 113 2.32 -2.33 13.86
C SER A 113 3.27 -3.07 12.92
N MET A 114 4.36 -3.61 13.44
CA MET A 114 5.31 -4.42 12.66
C MET A 114 4.66 -5.71 12.16
N LEU A 115 3.85 -6.37 13.00
CA LEU A 115 3.06 -7.53 12.60
C LEU A 115 2.08 -7.21 11.47
N LEU A 116 1.35 -6.09 11.58
CA LEU A 116 0.42 -5.64 10.54
C LEU A 116 1.14 -5.43 9.21
N LEU A 117 2.29 -4.74 9.22
CA LEU A 117 3.07 -4.48 8.02
C LEU A 117 3.53 -5.78 7.34
N LYS A 118 4.01 -6.77 8.11
CA LYS A 118 4.38 -8.10 7.59
C LYS A 118 3.19 -8.78 6.90
N ASN A 119 2.01 -8.78 7.52
CA ASN A 119 0.82 -9.39 6.96
C ASN A 119 0.39 -8.72 5.64
N ILE A 120 0.40 -7.38 5.62
CA ILE A 120 0.10 -6.62 4.42
C ILE A 120 1.12 -6.89 3.31
N LEU A 121 2.41 -7.00 3.65
CA LEU A 121 3.45 -7.35 2.68
C LEU A 121 3.17 -8.70 2.01
N PHE A 122 2.82 -9.73 2.78
CA PHE A 122 2.47 -11.04 2.24
C PHE A 122 1.27 -10.97 1.30
N SER A 123 0.20 -10.25 1.69
CA SER A 123 -0.98 -10.08 0.84
C SER A 123 -0.66 -9.30 -0.44
N CYS A 124 0.16 -8.25 -0.36
CA CYS A 124 0.55 -7.44 -1.52
C CYS A 124 1.44 -8.23 -2.49
N ILE A 125 2.39 -9.03 -1.99
CA ILE A 125 3.20 -9.92 -2.82
C ILE A 125 2.32 -10.95 -3.54
N GLY A 126 1.39 -11.59 -2.81
CA GLY A 126 0.44 -12.54 -3.40
C GLY A 126 -0.40 -11.90 -4.52
N PHE A 127 -0.86 -10.68 -4.30
CA PHE A 127 -1.57 -9.89 -5.31
C PHE A 127 -0.69 -9.58 -6.53
N LEU A 128 0.54 -9.10 -6.34
CA LEU A 128 1.44 -8.76 -7.44
C LEU A 128 1.81 -9.97 -8.30
N ILE A 129 2.04 -11.14 -7.67
CA ILE A 129 2.29 -12.41 -8.36
C ILE A 129 1.07 -12.84 -9.18
N SER A 130 -0.14 -12.67 -8.64
CA SER A 130 -1.38 -12.98 -9.37
C SER A 130 -1.57 -12.02 -10.55
N ALA A 131 -1.35 -10.73 -10.34
CA ALA A 131 -1.46 -9.70 -11.37
C ALA A 131 -0.44 -9.90 -12.50
N SER A 132 0.80 -10.31 -12.19
CA SER A 132 1.82 -10.56 -13.21
C SER A 132 1.46 -11.73 -14.14
N LYS A 133 0.75 -12.75 -13.62
CA LYS A 133 0.27 -13.88 -14.44
C LYS A 133 -0.92 -13.50 -15.31
N ASN A 134 -1.83 -12.68 -14.79
CA ASN A 134 -3.09 -12.34 -15.47
C ASN A 134 -2.97 -11.18 -16.48
N CYS A 135 -1.97 -10.30 -16.33
CA CYS A 135 -1.77 -9.14 -17.20
C CYS A 135 -0.55 -9.26 -18.13
N GLY A 136 0.12 -10.42 -18.17
CA GLY A 136 1.30 -10.69 -19.00
C GLY A 136 0.99 -11.07 -20.46
N LYS A 137 -0.04 -10.50 -21.08
CA LYS A 137 -0.33 -10.66 -22.51
C LYS A 137 -0.18 -9.33 -23.25
#